data_AF-L9ZJ30-F1
#
_entry.id   AF-L9ZJ30-F1
#
_cell.length_a   1.000
_cell.length_b   1.000
_cell.length_c   1.000
_cell.angle_alpha   90.00
_cell.angle_beta   90.00
_cell.angle_gamma   90.00
#
_symmetry.space_group_name_H-M   'P 1'
#
loop_
_entity.id
_entity.type
_entity.pdbx_description
1 polymer ?
#
loop_
_entity_poly.entity_id
_entity_poly.type
_entity_poly.pdbx_seq_one_letter_code
_entity_poly.pdbx_strand_id
1 'polypeptide(L)'
;MSVIHVLREGDLRFNEIKRTTDANSQTLSRVLDDLEEKEYVERRVEEESPVAVYYSLTPKGEDLLSAFDEVYEWGQKWFDSENK
;
A
#
# COMPACT_ATOMS: atom_id res chain seq x y z
N MET A 1 9.55 -1.35 -0.35
CA MET A 1 8.31 -1.09 -1.14
C MET A 1 7.41 -0.14 -0.34
N SER A 2 6.58 0.68 -1.00
CA SER A 2 5.64 1.57 -0.31
C SER A 2 4.42 0.79 0.22
N VAL A 3 3.72 1.34 1.22
CA VAL A 3 2.52 0.69 1.80
C VAL A 3 1.43 0.47 0.76
N ILE A 4 1.13 1.50 -0.05
CA ILE A 4 0.12 1.41 -1.13
C ILE A 4 0.46 0.29 -2.11
N HIS A 5 1.72 0.17 -2.52
CA HIS A 5 2.15 -0.87 -3.46
C HIS A 5 2.03 -2.27 -2.85
N VAL A 6 2.30 -2.42 -1.55
CA VAL A 6 2.15 -3.72 -0.85
C VAL A 6 0.69 -4.15 -0.75
N LEU A 7 -0.23 -3.20 -0.57
CA LEU A 7 -1.67 -3.46 -0.50
C LEU A 7 -2.31 -3.81 -1.85
N ARG A 8 -1.59 -3.64 -2.97
CA ARG A 8 -2.02 -4.10 -4.32
C ARG A 8 -2.29 -5.61 -4.35
N GLU A 9 -1.59 -6.38 -3.51
CA GLU A 9 -1.72 -7.85 -3.44
C GLU A 9 -2.98 -8.30 -2.67
N GLY A 10 -3.74 -7.37 -2.09
CA GLY A 10 -4.99 -7.60 -1.37
C GLY A 10 -4.94 -7.21 0.11
N ASP A 11 -5.94 -7.68 0.85
CA ASP A 11 -6.13 -7.37 2.28
C ASP A 11 -4.97 -7.94 3.11
N LEU A 12 -4.27 -7.07 3.86
CA LEU A 12 -3.12 -7.45 4.67
C LEU A 12 -3.26 -6.99 6.12
N ARG A 13 -2.71 -7.78 7.05
CA ARG A 13 -2.60 -7.39 8.47
C ARG A 13 -1.39 -6.46 8.66
N PHE A 14 -1.44 -5.66 9.73
CA PHE A 14 -0.36 -4.73 10.08
C PHE A 14 1.04 -5.37 10.07
N ASN A 15 1.19 -6.55 10.66
CA ASN A 15 2.48 -7.25 10.73
C ASN A 15 2.98 -7.75 9.38
N GLU A 16 2.09 -8.03 8.43
CA GLU A 16 2.45 -8.45 7.09
C GLU A 16 2.98 -7.25 6.30
N ILE A 17 2.25 -6.13 6.35
CA ILE A 17 2.69 -4.86 5.73
C ILE A 17 4.03 -4.42 6.31
N LYS A 18 4.18 -4.49 7.64
CA LYS A 18 5.43 -4.15 8.33
C LYS A 18 6.60 -5.00 7.83
N ARG A 19 6.42 -6.33 7.73
CA ARG A 19 7.46 -7.25 7.26
C ARG A 19 7.85 -6.97 5.81
N THR A 20 6.89 -6.67 4.95
CA THR A 20 7.15 -6.43 3.52
C THR A 20 7.77 -5.05 3.24
N THR A 21 7.42 -4.05 4.05
CA THR A 21 7.94 -2.68 3.92
C THR A 21 9.25 -2.45 4.70
N ASP A 22 9.61 -3.34 5.62
CA ASP A 22 10.70 -3.17 6.60
C ASP A 22 10.55 -1.90 7.45
N ALA A 23 9.32 -1.40 7.60
CA ALA A 23 9.03 -0.21 8.38
C ALA A 23 9.04 -0.52 9.89
N ASN A 24 9.41 0.46 10.70
CA ASN A 24 9.14 0.39 12.14
C ASN A 24 7.64 0.63 12.41
N SER A 25 7.14 0.13 13.55
CA SER A 25 5.70 0.19 13.86
C SER A 25 5.16 1.62 13.94
N GLN A 26 5.94 2.58 14.45
CA GLN A 26 5.49 3.97 14.58
C GLN A 26 5.32 4.64 13.22
N THR A 27 6.25 4.38 12.29
CA THR A 27 6.19 4.91 10.92
C THR A 27 5.04 4.29 10.17
N LEU A 28 4.87 2.97 10.27
CA LEU A 28 3.76 2.28 9.59
C LEU A 28 2.39 2.73 10.10
N SER A 29 2.23 2.90 11.42
CA SER A 29 0.97 3.43 11.99
C SER A 29 0.64 4.79 11.39
N ARG A 30 1.58 5.75 11.44
CA ARG A 30 1.36 7.09 10.88
C ARG A 30 0.99 7.05 9.40
N VAL A 31 1.67 6.22 8.61
CA VAL A 31 1.38 6.11 7.18
C VAL A 31 -0.01 5.52 6.94
N LEU A 32 -0.41 4.48 7.68
CA LEU A 32 -1.75 3.90 7.56
C LEU A 32 -2.82 4.89 8.02
N ASP A 33 -2.59 5.60 9.13
CA ASP A 33 -3.50 6.63 9.65
C ASP A 33 -3.69 7.76 8.60
N ASP A 34 -2.60 8.25 8.01
CA ASP A 34 -2.65 9.28 6.95
C ASP A 34 -3.36 8.79 5.67
N LEU A 35 -3.22 7.52 5.32
CA LEU A 35 -3.87 6.93 4.15
C LEU A 35 -5.36 6.64 4.39
N GLU A 36 -5.73 6.26 5.61
CA GLU A 36 -7.11 6.09 6.05
C GLU A 36 -7.84 7.43 6.10
N GLU A 37 -7.22 8.47 6.68
CA GLU A 37 -7.77 9.84 6.70
C GLU A 37 -8.04 10.39 5.29
N LYS A 38 -7.18 10.02 4.33
CA LYS A 38 -7.33 10.41 2.92
C LYS A 38 -8.18 9.45 2.10
N GLU A 39 -8.78 8.44 2.72
CA GLU A 39 -9.66 7.45 2.10
C GLU A 39 -8.99 6.65 0.97
N TYR A 40 -7.66 6.46 1.03
CA TYR A 40 -6.95 5.56 0.10
C TYR A 40 -6.91 4.13 0.61
N VAL A 41 -6.95 3.96 1.92
CA VAL A 41 -6.93 2.67 2.62
C VAL A 41 -8.13 2.61 3.53
N GLU A 42 -8.76 1.44 3.62
CA GLU A 42 -9.79 1.15 4.62
C GLU A 42 -9.25 0.16 5.66
N ARG A 43 -9.77 0.26 6.88
CA ARG A 43 -9.43 -0.62 8.00
C ARG A 43 -10.65 -1.45 8.39
N ARG A 44 -10.56 -2.77 8.23
CA ARG A 44 -11.62 -3.72 8.62
C ARG A 44 -11.20 -4.52 9.85
N VAL A 45 -12.08 -4.57 10.86
CA VAL A 45 -11.93 -5.48 12.00
C VAL A 45 -12.77 -6.72 11.71
N GLU A 46 -12.14 -7.89 11.68
CA GLU A 46 -12.82 -9.17 11.62
C GLU A 46 -12.91 -9.73 13.03
N GLU A 47 -14.14 -9.85 13.55
CA GLU A 47 -14.42 -10.33 14.90
C GLU A 47 -14.51 -11.86 14.98
N GLU A 48 -14.51 -12.55 13.83
CA GLU A 48 -14.41 -14.01 13.78
C GLU A 48 -13.06 -14.48 14.34
N SER A 49 -13.08 -15.58 15.08
CA SER A 49 -11.86 -16.08 15.73
C SER A 49 -10.86 -16.61 14.70
N PRO A 50 -9.61 -16.11 14.66
CA PRO A 50 -9.01 -15.12 15.56
C PRO A 50 -9.30 -13.67 15.14
N VAL A 51 -9.64 -12.81 16.13
CA VAL A 51 -9.87 -11.38 15.91
C VAL A 51 -8.65 -10.76 15.21
N ALA A 52 -8.89 -10.12 14.08
CA ALA A 52 -7.83 -9.57 13.24
C ALA A 52 -8.22 -8.22 12.64
N VAL A 53 -7.19 -7.43 12.35
CA VAL A 53 -7.34 -6.14 11.67
C VAL A 53 -6.68 -6.25 10.32
N TYR A 54 -7.44 -5.94 9.28
CA TYR A 54 -7.02 -5.93 7.89
C TYR A 54 -7.04 -4.51 7.35
N TYR A 55 -6.12 -4.25 6.43
CA TYR A 55 -6.04 -3.04 5.66
C TYR A 55 -6.12 -3.41 4.19
N SER A 56 -6.91 -2.66 3.42
CA SER A 56 -7.13 -2.86 1.99
C SER A 56 -7.19 -1.51 1.29
N LEU A 57 -6.93 -1.49 -0.01
CA LEU A 57 -7.13 -0.27 -0.81
C LEU A 57 -8.62 -0.03 -1.00
N THR A 58 -9.02 1.23 -0.90
CA THR A 58 -10.35 1.66 -1.35
C THR A 58 -10.37 1.74 -2.89
N PRO A 59 -11.53 1.91 -3.53
CA PRO A 59 -11.59 2.20 -4.97
C PRO A 59 -10.73 3.41 -5.39
N LYS A 60 -10.59 4.41 -4.51
CA LYS A 60 -9.72 5.58 -4.72
C LYS A 60 -8.24 5.21 -4.61
N GLY A 61 -7.87 4.31 -3.70
CA GLY A 61 -6.52 3.77 -3.59
C GLY A 61 -6.10 2.95 -4.81
N GLU A 62 -7.01 2.13 -5.33
CA GLU A 62 -6.81 1.34 -6.55
C GLU A 62 -6.64 2.22 -7.80
N ASP A 63 -7.45 3.27 -7.93
CA ASP A 63 -7.33 4.24 -9.03
C ASP A 63 -5.96 4.96 -9.00
N LEU A 64 -5.48 5.32 -7.80
CA LEU A 64 -4.16 5.91 -7.62
C LEU A 64 -3.02 4.98 -8.05
N LEU A 65 -3.14 3.67 -7.85
CA LEU A 65 -2.15 2.70 -8.33
C LEU A 65 -2.01 2.75 -9.86
N SER A 66 -3.11 2.90 -10.58
CA SER A 66 -3.08 3.00 -12.05
C SER A 66 -2.27 4.21 -12.51
N ALA A 67 -2.42 5.35 -11.85
CA ALA A 67 -1.59 6.54 -12.12
C ALA A 67 -0.10 6.31 -11.80
N PHE A 68 0.22 5.57 -10.74
CA PHE A 68 1.60 5.22 -10.43
C PHE A 68 2.21 4.26 -11.45
N ASP A 69 1.44 3.30 -11.96
CA ASP A 69 1.89 2.37 -13.00
C ASP A 69 2.25 3.16 -14.28
N GLU A 70 1.46 4.15 -14.69
CA GLU A 70 1.79 5.03 -15.83
C GLU A 70 3.11 5.81 -15.62
N VAL A 71 3.31 6.37 -14.42
CA VAL A 71 4.55 7.07 -14.08
C VAL A 71 5.74 6.10 -14.07
N TYR A 72 5.54 4.88 -13.57
CA TYR A 72 6.55 3.83 -13.56
C TYR A 72 6.95 3.43 -14.99
N GLU A 73 5.97 3.17 -15.87
CA GLU A 73 6.21 2.84 -17.27
C GLU A 73 6.93 3.97 -18.01
N TRP A 74 6.51 5.22 -17.79
CA TRP A 74 7.21 6.39 -18.32
C TRP A 74 8.66 6.42 -17.84
N GLY A 75 8.91 6.18 -16.55
CA GLY A 75 10.25 6.11 -15.98
C GLY A 75 11.09 5.03 -16.66
N GLN A 76 10.58 3.80 -16.75
CA GLN A 76 11.26 2.68 -17.42
C GLN A 76 11.64 3.03 -18.85
N LYS A 77 10.72 3.63 -19.61
CA LYS A 77 10.93 4.02 -21.01
C LYS A 77 12.14 4.93 -21.21
N TRP A 78 12.40 5.85 -20.28
CA TRP A 78 13.49 6.84 -20.41
C TRP A 78 14.74 6.46 -19.62
N PHE A 79 14.61 5.84 -18.46
CA PHE A 79 15.77 5.42 -17.65
C PHE A 79 16.52 4.22 -18.25
N ASP A 80 15.84 3.30 -18.94
CA ASP A 80 16.53 2.23 -19.69
C ASP A 80 17.19 2.73 -20.98
N SER A 81 16.81 3.92 -21.47
CA SER A 81 17.36 4.49 -22.70
C SER A 81 18.73 5.16 -22.54
N GLU A 82 19.15 5.49 -21.30
CA GLU A 82 20.45 6.11 -21.02
C GLU A 82 21.57 5.11 -20.65
N ASN A 83 21.25 3.81 -20.53
CA ASN A 83 22.22 2.76 -20.19
C ASN A 83 22.57 1.82 -21.37
N LYS A 84 22.40 2.28 -22.61
CA LYS A 84 22.75 1.51 -23.81
C LYS A 84 23.71 2.22 -24.74
#